data_AF-A0AA41U9L9-F1
#
_entry.id   AF-A0AA41U9L9-F1
#
_cell.length_a   1.000
_cell.length_b   1.000
_cell.length_c   1.000
_cell.angle_alpha   90.00
_cell.angle_beta   90.00
_cell.angle_gamma   90.00
#
_symmetry.space_group_name_H-M   'P 1'
#
loop_
_entity.id
_entity.type
_entity.pdbx_description
1 polymer ?
#
loop_
_entity_poly.entity_id
_entity_poly.type
_entity_poly.pdbx_seq_one_letter_code
_entity_poly.pdbx_strand_id
1 'polypeptide(L)'
;MVEHRIGLGEYLARLPYHSGHELGDDYVVVGALSTDNRTIATAAIEWVFPFTDEGAARHCAQHLARALRGEDLGHLMVVGYGPAGPERSRLIATELRDALDATTVQVHIQDGTWRTRAGLAGPWGVATALPRPAGPGLPDPAATKDELRTSMAPLPSPVFGSPSPATLAGLEKLSPALRADVARRTLDNVAAGNDPVAQMQLLAHLATSDLVTRDIILGHALDGTDTEARVNA
;
A
#
# COMPACT_ATOMS: atom_id res chain seq x y z
N MET A 1 -2.38 -17.10 21.12
CA MET A 1 -2.04 -15.98 20.22
C MET A 1 -0.55 -15.72 20.33
N VAL A 2 0.22 -16.16 19.34
CA VAL A 2 1.64 -15.81 19.27
C VAL A 2 1.71 -14.61 18.34
N GLU A 3 1.81 -13.40 18.92
CA GLU A 3 2.11 -12.19 18.15
C GLU A 3 3.46 -12.38 17.46
N HIS A 4 3.43 -12.54 16.13
CA HIS A 4 4.66 -12.52 15.33
C HIS A 4 5.21 -11.09 15.38
N ARG A 5 6.15 -10.87 16.30
CA ARG A 5 7.04 -9.69 16.24
C ARG A 5 7.94 -9.89 15.02
N ILE A 6 7.55 -9.28 13.90
CA ILE A 6 8.38 -9.23 12.70
C ILE A 6 9.66 -8.47 13.06
N GLY A 7 10.82 -9.09 12.82
CA GLY A 7 12.11 -8.42 13.04
C GLY A 7 12.27 -7.23 12.09
N LEU A 8 12.97 -6.18 12.50
CA LEU A 8 13.15 -4.97 11.68
C LEU A 8 13.63 -5.28 10.26
N GLY A 9 14.62 -6.16 10.09
CA GLY A 9 15.10 -6.56 8.77
C GLY A 9 14.01 -7.22 7.90
N GLU A 10 13.14 -8.03 8.50
CA GLU A 10 12.02 -8.66 7.81
C GLU A 10 10.93 -7.65 7.44
N TYR A 11 10.65 -6.68 8.32
CA TYR A 11 9.77 -5.56 8.01
C TYR A 11 10.29 -4.76 6.80
N LEU A 12 11.58 -4.41 6.80
CA LEU A 12 12.21 -3.67 5.71
C LEU A 12 12.17 -4.46 4.39
N ALA A 13 12.39 -5.78 4.43
CA ALA A 13 12.32 -6.65 3.26
C ALA A 13 10.91 -6.78 2.67
N ARG A 14 9.86 -6.50 3.46
CA ARG A 14 8.45 -6.53 3.01
C ARG A 14 7.96 -5.20 2.44
N LEU A 15 8.71 -4.10 2.58
CA LEU A 15 8.29 -2.78 2.09
C LEU A 15 7.99 -2.74 0.58
N PRO A 16 8.79 -3.39 -0.30
CA PRO A 16 8.45 -3.49 -1.72
C PRO A 16 7.11 -4.18 -1.99
N TYR A 17 6.80 -5.23 -1.22
CA TYR A 17 5.54 -5.98 -1.35
C TYR A 17 4.34 -5.15 -0.92
N HIS A 18 4.49 -4.34 0.14
CA HIS A 18 3.45 -3.38 0.53
C HIS A 18 3.21 -2.29 -0.51
N SER A 19 4.24 -1.93 -1.27
CA SER A 19 4.16 -0.91 -2.33
C SER A 19 3.78 -1.49 -3.69
N GLY A 20 3.80 -2.81 -3.83
CA GLY A 20 3.62 -3.54 -5.09
C GLY A 20 4.79 -3.45 -6.08
N HIS A 21 5.86 -2.74 -5.72
CA HIS A 21 7.04 -2.54 -6.57
C HIS A 21 8.30 -2.31 -5.72
N GLU A 22 9.45 -2.56 -6.34
CA GLU A 22 10.76 -2.25 -5.76
C GLU A 22 10.94 -0.75 -5.55
N LEU A 23 11.47 -0.38 -4.38
CA LEU A 23 11.66 1.01 -3.97
C LEU A 23 13.08 1.46 -4.34
N GLY A 24 13.18 2.35 -5.34
CA GLY A 24 14.43 2.89 -5.84
C GLY A 24 15.01 4.04 -5.00
N ASP A 25 16.12 4.63 -5.48
CA ASP A 25 16.88 5.69 -4.79
C ASP A 25 16.08 6.97 -4.52
N ASP A 26 14.97 7.16 -5.23
CA ASP A 26 14.07 8.29 -5.05
C ASP A 26 12.95 7.99 -4.06
N TYR A 27 13.04 6.96 -3.21
CA TYR A 27 12.00 6.67 -2.23
C TYR A 27 12.39 7.00 -0.79
N VAL A 28 11.41 7.53 -0.06
CA VAL A 28 11.40 7.55 1.40
C VAL A 28 10.14 6.86 1.89
N VAL A 29 10.28 5.92 2.81
CA VAL A 29 9.14 5.26 3.45
C VAL A 29 8.99 5.77 4.88
N VAL A 30 7.77 6.07 5.28
CA VAL A 30 7.42 6.38 6.67
C VAL A 30 6.48 5.30 7.20
N GLY A 31 6.95 4.55 8.20
CA GLY A 31 6.15 3.61 8.97
C GLY A 31 5.76 4.23 10.31
N ALA A 32 4.46 4.33 10.59
CA ALA A 32 3.92 4.73 11.87
C ALA A 32 3.59 3.50 12.71
N LEU A 33 4.12 3.46 13.93
CA LEU A 33 4.01 2.32 14.83
C LEU A 33 3.42 2.77 16.16
N SER A 34 2.51 1.98 16.70
CA SER A 34 1.89 2.25 17.99
C SER A 34 2.87 2.07 19.15
N THR A 35 2.45 2.45 20.36
CA THR A 35 3.23 2.21 21.59
C THR A 35 3.57 0.73 21.81
N ASP A 36 2.68 -0.17 21.38
CA ASP A 36 2.88 -1.63 21.38
C ASP A 36 3.67 -2.17 20.18
N ASN A 37 4.20 -1.30 19.31
CA ASN A 37 4.91 -1.63 18.07
C ASN A 37 4.05 -2.29 16.97
N ARG A 38 2.74 -2.02 16.96
CA ARG A 38 1.88 -2.45 15.84
C ARG A 38 1.91 -1.41 14.73
N THR A 39 2.00 -1.84 13.48
CA THR A 39 1.93 -0.93 12.32
C THR A 39 0.56 -0.28 12.25
N ILE A 40 0.53 1.05 12.35
CA ILE A 40 -0.66 1.88 12.16
C ILE A 40 -0.82 2.17 10.67
N ALA A 41 0.25 2.67 10.04
CA ALA A 41 0.27 3.03 8.63
C ALA A 41 1.68 2.95 8.06
N THR A 42 1.78 2.69 6.76
CA THR A 42 3.03 2.77 6.01
C THR A 42 2.79 3.60 4.75
N ALA A 43 3.62 4.60 4.51
CA ALA A 43 3.56 5.44 3.32
C ALA A 43 4.89 5.38 2.57
N ALA A 44 4.85 4.93 1.31
CA ALA A 44 5.97 5.04 0.39
C ALA A 44 5.85 6.35 -0.41
N ILE A 45 6.85 7.21 -0.28
CA ILE A 45 6.89 8.55 -0.87
C ILE A 45 7.98 8.55 -1.94
N GLU A 46 7.56 8.73 -3.19
CA GLU A 46 8.47 9.02 -4.28
C GLU A 46 8.90 10.50 -4.19
N TRP A 47 10.20 10.71 -4.06
CA TRP A 47 10.87 11.96 -3.79
C TRP A 47 11.14 12.75 -5.07
N VAL A 48 10.09 12.90 -5.87
CA VAL A 48 10.11 13.64 -7.13
C VAL A 48 9.22 14.87 -6.97
N PHE A 49 9.84 15.96 -6.53
CA PHE A 49 9.15 17.21 -6.23
C PHE A 49 9.73 18.40 -7.01
N PRO A 50 8.90 19.40 -7.35
CA PRO A 50 9.36 20.60 -8.05
C PRO A 50 10.02 21.65 -7.14
N PHE A 51 10.34 21.30 -5.88
CA PHE A 51 10.93 22.19 -4.87
C PHE A 51 12.10 21.49 -4.14
N THR A 52 12.80 22.22 -3.27
CA THR A 52 13.98 21.70 -2.54
C THR A 52 13.61 20.55 -1.60
N ASP A 53 14.60 19.75 -1.21
CA ASP A 53 14.40 18.61 -0.30
C ASP A 53 13.80 19.04 1.05
N GLU A 54 14.16 20.21 1.58
CA GLU A 54 13.54 20.75 2.79
C GLU A 54 12.07 21.12 2.57
N GLY A 55 11.76 21.71 1.41
CA GLY A 55 10.38 21.99 1.01
C GLY A 55 9.55 20.72 0.89
N ALA A 56 10.14 19.66 0.32
CA ALA A 56 9.53 18.35 0.18
C ALA A 56 9.29 17.66 1.51
N ALA A 57 10.29 17.65 2.38
CA ALA A 57 10.17 17.12 3.73
C ALA A 57 9.04 17.81 4.50
N ARG A 58 8.99 19.15 4.49
CA ARG A 58 7.94 19.91 5.16
C ARG A 58 6.55 19.62 4.58
N HIS A 59 6.43 19.61 3.25
CA HIS A 59 5.17 19.32 2.59
C HIS A 59 4.65 17.93 2.95
N CYS A 60 5.49 16.89 2.83
CA CYS A 60 5.12 15.52 3.15
C CYS A 60 4.79 15.34 4.63
N ALA A 61 5.61 15.90 5.52
CA ALA A 61 5.40 15.81 6.96
C ALA A 61 4.07 16.43 7.40
N GLN A 62 3.66 17.56 6.80
CA GLN A 62 2.36 18.17 7.08
C GLN A 62 1.18 17.26 6.70
N HIS A 63 1.26 16.57 5.56
CA HIS A 63 0.23 15.65 5.12
C HIS A 63 0.16 14.40 6.01
N LEU A 64 1.32 13.79 6.30
CA LEU A 64 1.41 12.63 7.19
C LEU A 64 0.94 12.97 8.61
N ALA A 65 1.36 14.11 9.17
CA ALA A 65 0.98 14.52 10.51
C ALA A 65 -0.52 14.79 10.65
N ARG A 66 -1.19 15.22 9.57
CA ARG A 66 -2.66 15.32 9.56
C ARG A 66 -3.31 13.95 9.55
N ALA A 67 -2.79 13.00 8.78
CA ALA A 67 -3.32 11.64 8.68
C ALA A 67 -3.14 10.84 9.97
N LEU A 68 -2.05 11.07 10.70
CA LEU A 68 -1.72 10.36 11.94
C LEU A 68 -2.26 11.04 13.21
N ARG A 69 -3.01 12.15 13.07
CA ARG A 69 -3.48 12.91 14.22
C ARG A 69 -4.57 12.14 14.97
N GLY A 70 -4.35 11.91 16.26
CA GLY A 70 -5.31 11.21 17.13
C GLY A 70 -5.09 9.70 17.21
N GLU A 71 -4.12 9.17 16.47
CA GLU A 71 -3.66 7.79 16.60
C GLU A 71 -2.76 7.63 17.85
N ASP A 72 -2.73 6.42 18.43
CA ASP A 72 -1.81 6.06 19.53
C ASP A 72 -0.39 5.84 18.99
N LEU A 73 0.26 6.93 18.57
CA LEU A 73 1.57 6.90 17.93
C LEU A 73 2.69 6.74 18.98
N GLY A 74 3.43 5.63 18.92
CA GLY A 74 4.60 5.41 19.76
C GLY A 74 5.90 5.88 19.10
N HIS A 75 6.11 5.48 17.85
CA HIS A 75 7.33 5.82 17.12
C HIS A 75 7.12 5.85 15.61
N LEU A 76 7.98 6.59 14.93
CA LEU A 76 8.03 6.71 13.49
C LEU A 76 9.33 6.11 12.98
N MET A 77 9.22 5.22 12.01
CA MET A 77 10.36 4.70 11.27
C MET A 77 10.43 5.41 9.93
N VAL A 78 11.56 6.06 9.65
CA VAL A 78 11.78 6.78 8.39
C VAL A 78 12.91 6.09 7.64
N VAL A 79 12.58 5.47 6.52
CA VAL A 79 13.50 4.69 5.70
C VAL A 79 13.84 5.49 4.45
N GLY A 80 15.09 5.91 4.31
CA GLY A 80 15.59 6.53 3.08
C GLY A 80 16.30 5.51 2.20
N TYR A 81 15.94 5.47 0.92
CA TYR A 81 16.59 4.62 -0.08
C TYR A 81 17.67 5.39 -0.85
N GLY A 82 18.70 4.66 -1.27
CA GLY A 82 19.75 5.16 -2.14
C GLY A 82 20.69 6.20 -1.52
N PRO A 83 21.62 6.77 -2.32
CA PRO A 83 22.68 7.64 -1.82
C PRO A 83 22.20 8.90 -1.11
N ALA A 84 21.05 9.46 -1.53
CA ALA A 84 20.41 10.62 -0.92
C ALA A 84 19.50 10.26 0.28
N GLY A 85 19.22 8.97 0.48
CA GLY A 85 18.35 8.45 1.52
C GLY A 85 18.67 8.94 2.94
N PRO A 86 19.94 9.01 3.39
CA PRO A 86 20.27 9.48 4.74
C PRO A 86 19.82 10.92 4.99
N GLU A 87 19.93 11.79 3.99
CA GLU A 87 19.59 13.21 4.15
C GLU A 87 18.08 13.43 4.02
N ARG A 88 17.44 12.81 3.02
CA ARG A 88 15.97 12.89 2.83
C ARG A 88 15.22 12.33 4.04
N SER A 89 15.65 11.18 4.56
CA SER A 89 15.08 10.60 5.80
C SER A 89 15.29 11.48 7.02
N ARG A 90 16.46 12.13 7.15
CA ARG A 90 16.73 13.10 8.24
C ARG A 90 15.80 14.30 8.18
N LEU A 91 15.62 14.88 7.00
CA LEU A 91 14.78 16.08 6.81
C LEU A 91 13.33 15.79 7.20
N ILE A 92 12.73 14.73 6.65
CA ILE A 92 11.33 14.39 6.98
C ILE A 92 11.18 13.90 8.43
N ALA A 93 12.15 13.16 8.99
CA ALA A 93 12.12 12.77 10.39
C ALA A 93 12.18 13.99 11.33
N THR A 94 12.90 15.04 10.94
CA THR A 94 12.94 16.31 11.70
C THR A 94 11.56 16.96 11.72
N GLU A 95 10.98 17.17 10.54
CA GLU A 95 9.67 17.82 10.40
C GLU A 95 8.54 17.00 11.07
N LEU A 96 8.57 15.68 10.96
CA LEU A 96 7.58 14.80 11.61
C LEU A 96 7.69 14.79 13.13
N ARG A 97 8.91 14.73 13.67
CA ARG A 97 9.14 14.81 15.11
C ARG A 97 8.59 16.12 15.67
N ASP A 98 8.86 17.23 15.00
CA ASP A 98 8.42 18.55 15.44
C ASP A 98 6.89 18.71 15.32
N ALA A 99 6.23 17.97 14.42
CA ALA A 99 4.78 18.02 14.21
C ALA A 99 3.96 17.05 15.09
N LEU A 100 4.53 15.90 15.49
CA LEU A 100 3.81 14.80 16.15
C LEU A 100 4.32 14.44 17.55
N ASP A 101 5.42 15.04 18.01
CA ASP A 101 6.10 14.71 19.27
C ASP A 101 6.42 13.20 19.43
N ALA A 102 6.70 12.53 18.30
CA ALA A 102 6.99 11.11 18.26
C ALA A 102 8.50 10.84 18.14
N THR A 103 8.95 9.75 18.74
CA THR A 103 10.34 9.29 18.57
C THR A 103 10.55 8.80 17.14
N THR A 104 11.60 9.29 16.48
CA THR A 104 11.95 8.86 15.12
C THR A 104 13.17 7.93 15.12
N VAL A 105 13.06 6.84 14.37
CA VAL A 105 14.17 5.95 14.02
C VAL A 105 14.42 6.12 12.52
N GLN A 106 15.65 6.49 12.18
CA GLN A 106 16.05 6.55 10.78
C GLN A 106 16.64 5.22 10.34
N VAL A 107 16.27 4.79 9.14
CA VAL A 107 16.81 3.63 8.46
C VAL A 107 17.33 4.10 7.12
N HIS A 108 18.47 3.58 6.71
CA HIS A 108 19.02 3.82 5.38
C HIS A 108 19.19 2.48 4.68
N ILE A 109 18.65 2.37 3.47
CA ILE A 109 18.79 1.20 2.61
C ILE A 109 19.57 1.59 1.35
N GLN A 110 20.65 0.88 1.08
CA GLN A 110 21.44 1.06 -0.12
C GLN A 110 22.16 -0.26 -0.48
N ASP A 111 22.17 -0.60 -1.77
CA ASP A 111 22.90 -1.74 -2.34
C ASP A 111 22.62 -3.08 -1.60
N GLY A 112 21.35 -3.34 -1.27
CA GLY A 112 20.93 -4.57 -0.59
C GLY A 112 21.33 -4.65 0.89
N THR A 113 21.83 -3.55 1.47
CA THR A 113 22.16 -3.44 2.89
C THR A 113 21.32 -2.37 3.57
N TRP A 114 21.20 -2.47 4.88
CA TRP A 114 20.49 -1.50 5.71
C TRP A 114 21.26 -1.19 6.99
N ARG A 115 21.05 0.01 7.52
CA ARG A 115 21.57 0.46 8.81
C ARG A 115 20.60 1.41 9.47
N THR A 116 20.63 1.47 10.80
CA THR A 116 19.79 2.37 11.59
C THR A 116 20.57 3.50 12.21
N ARG A 117 19.87 4.59 12.51
CA ARG A 117 20.35 5.69 13.34
C ARG A 117 19.28 6.02 14.37
N ALA A 118 19.66 5.93 15.65
CA ALA A 118 18.79 6.29 16.76
C ALA A 118 18.71 7.83 16.86
N GLY A 119 17.52 8.39 16.62
CA GLY A 119 17.31 9.83 16.60
C GLY A 119 18.05 10.57 15.49
N LEU A 120 17.99 11.91 15.52
CA LEU A 120 18.54 12.76 14.46
C LEU A 120 20.05 13.00 14.54
N ALA A 121 20.65 12.81 15.73
CA ALA A 121 22.05 13.16 16.00
C ALA A 121 22.95 11.95 16.28
N GLY A 122 22.40 10.74 16.45
CA GLY A 122 23.19 9.54 16.75
C GLY A 122 24.15 9.15 15.61
N PRO A 123 25.13 8.27 15.84
CA PRO A 123 25.89 7.66 14.75
C PRO A 123 25.01 6.67 13.97
N TRP A 124 25.34 6.47 12.69
CA TRP A 124 24.81 5.33 11.94
C TRP A 124 25.40 4.03 12.49
N GLY A 125 24.56 3.01 12.63
CA GLY A 125 24.97 1.66 12.97
C GLY A 125 25.70 0.96 11.81
N VAL A 126 26.10 -0.28 12.07
CA VAL A 126 26.76 -1.14 11.08
C VAL A 126 25.76 -1.53 9.98
N ALA A 127 26.19 -1.44 8.73
CA ALA A 127 25.41 -1.93 7.59
C ALA A 127 25.30 -3.46 7.65
N THR A 128 24.08 -3.94 7.54
CA THR A 128 23.74 -5.36 7.58
C THR A 128 22.99 -5.72 6.30
N ALA A 129 23.17 -6.94 5.78
CA ALA A 129 22.43 -7.38 4.60
C ALA A 129 20.91 -7.37 4.86
N LEU A 130 20.12 -6.95 3.88
CA LEU A 130 18.67 -7.13 3.92
C LEU A 130 18.36 -8.62 3.79
N PRO A 131 17.53 -9.19 4.68
CA PRO A 131 17.09 -10.56 4.52
C PRO A 131 16.20 -10.66 3.27
N ARG A 132 16.12 -11.84 2.67
CA ARG A 132 15.05 -12.11 1.71
C ARG A 132 13.72 -12.15 2.47
N PRO A 133 12.65 -11.56 1.95
CA PRO A 133 11.34 -11.66 2.57
C PRO A 133 10.95 -13.14 2.64
N ALA A 134 10.58 -13.60 3.83
CA ALA A 134 10.08 -14.94 4.05
C ALA A 134 8.56 -14.93 3.82
N GLY A 135 8.07 -15.76 2.91
CA GLY A 135 6.64 -15.93 2.67
C GLY A 135 6.36 -16.85 1.48
N PRO A 136 5.34 -17.72 1.55
CA PRO A 136 4.97 -18.59 0.43
C PRO A 136 4.26 -17.80 -0.67
N GLY A 137 4.65 -18.05 -1.93
CA GLY A 137 3.79 -17.89 -3.11
C GLY A 137 3.34 -16.49 -3.51
N LEU A 138 3.78 -15.43 -2.82
CA LEU A 138 3.54 -14.07 -3.30
C LEU A 138 4.37 -13.85 -4.57
N PRO A 139 3.79 -13.28 -5.64
CA PRO A 139 4.58 -12.84 -6.77
C PRO A 139 5.61 -11.82 -6.29
N ASP A 140 6.80 -11.85 -6.89
CA ASP A 140 7.79 -10.81 -6.66
C ASP A 140 7.16 -9.44 -6.97
N PRO A 141 7.48 -8.38 -6.20
CA PRO A 141 7.04 -7.03 -6.51
C PRO A 141 7.53 -6.64 -7.91
N ALA A 142 6.79 -5.77 -8.59
CA ALA A 142 7.23 -5.25 -9.88
C ALA A 142 8.61 -4.57 -9.73
N ALA A 143 9.50 -4.67 -10.73
CA ALA A 143 10.83 -4.08 -10.61
C ALA A 143 10.78 -2.54 -10.57
N THR A 144 9.69 -1.94 -11.05
CA THR A 144 9.48 -0.49 -11.01
C THR A 144 8.00 -0.13 -10.80
N LYS A 145 7.75 1.11 -10.36
CA LYS A 145 6.39 1.68 -10.30
C LYS A 145 5.70 1.74 -11.66
N ASP A 146 6.46 1.96 -12.73
CA ASP A 146 5.93 1.99 -14.10
C ASP A 146 5.49 0.60 -14.56
N GLU A 147 6.28 -0.43 -14.25
CA GLU A 147 5.89 -1.82 -14.51
C GLU A 147 4.64 -2.21 -13.72
N LEU A 148 4.56 -1.85 -12.44
CA LEU A 148 3.33 -2.03 -11.65
C LEU A 148 2.14 -1.34 -12.33
N ARG A 149 2.30 -0.08 -12.75
CA ARG A 149 1.23 0.66 -13.44
C ARG A 149 0.81 -0.03 -14.74
N THR A 150 1.77 -0.53 -15.52
CA THR A 150 1.48 -1.26 -16.76
C THR A 150 0.77 -2.59 -16.48
N SER A 151 1.14 -3.30 -15.41
CA SER A 151 0.47 -4.55 -15.02
C SER A 151 -0.98 -4.34 -14.59
N MET A 152 -1.28 -3.16 -14.04
CA MET A 152 -2.64 -2.77 -13.63
C MET A 152 -3.41 -2.03 -14.74
N ALA A 153 -2.78 -1.75 -15.87
CA ALA A 153 -3.44 -1.08 -16.98
C ALA A 153 -4.55 -2.00 -17.56
N PRO A 154 -5.72 -1.45 -17.90
CA PRO A 154 -6.74 -2.22 -18.58
C PRO A 154 -6.19 -2.90 -19.83
N LEU A 155 -6.65 -4.11 -20.12
CA LEU A 155 -6.24 -4.81 -21.33
C LEU A 155 -6.62 -3.97 -22.57
N PRO A 156 -5.74 -3.87 -23.60
CA PRO A 156 -6.00 -3.09 -24.81
C PRO A 156 -7.27 -3.51 -25.54
N SER A 157 -7.66 -4.77 -25.37
CA SER A 157 -8.95 -5.31 -25.78
C SER A 157 -9.55 -6.00 -24.55
N PRO A 158 -10.69 -5.50 -24.02
CA PRO A 158 -11.38 -6.17 -22.93
C PRO A 158 -11.65 -7.62 -23.31
N VAL A 159 -11.25 -8.56 -22.44
CA VAL A 159 -11.48 -10.00 -22.66
C VAL A 159 -12.97 -10.31 -22.70
N PHE A 160 -13.76 -9.48 -22.00
CA PHE A 160 -15.20 -9.59 -21.91
C PHE A 160 -15.86 -8.49 -22.74
N GLY A 161 -16.73 -8.88 -23.67
CA GLY A 161 -17.61 -7.95 -24.39
C GLY A 161 -18.64 -7.27 -23.47
N SER A 162 -19.48 -6.41 -24.04
CA SER A 162 -20.56 -5.78 -23.27
C SER A 162 -21.67 -6.80 -22.93
N PRO A 163 -22.34 -6.66 -21.77
CA PRO A 163 -23.59 -7.36 -21.51
C PRO A 163 -24.62 -7.11 -22.62
N SER A 164 -25.59 -8.02 -22.77
CA SER A 164 -26.64 -7.86 -23.78
C SER A 164 -27.43 -6.55 -23.56
N PRO A 165 -27.95 -5.90 -24.62
CA PRO A 165 -28.71 -4.66 -24.48
C PRO A 165 -29.91 -4.76 -23.52
N ALA A 166 -30.56 -5.93 -23.47
CA ALA A 166 -31.66 -6.19 -22.53
C ALA A 166 -31.19 -6.20 -21.07
N THR A 167 -29.99 -6.73 -20.81
CA THR A 167 -29.37 -6.71 -19.47
C THR A 167 -29.04 -5.29 -19.05
N LEU A 168 -28.43 -4.51 -19.95
CA LEU A 168 -28.09 -3.11 -19.70
C LEU A 168 -29.34 -2.27 -19.38
N ALA A 169 -30.39 -2.38 -20.20
CA ALA A 169 -31.66 -1.71 -19.96
C ALA A 169 -32.34 -2.13 -18.64
N GLY A 170 -32.09 -3.36 -18.17
CA GLY A 170 -32.52 -3.84 -16.87
C GLY A 170 -31.77 -3.17 -15.72
N LEU A 171 -30.44 -3.08 -15.83
CA LEU A 171 -29.57 -2.45 -14.81
C LEU A 171 -29.83 -0.96 -14.66
N GLU A 172 -30.06 -0.26 -15.78
CA GLU A 172 -30.35 1.17 -15.78
C GLU A 172 -31.60 1.51 -14.95
N LYS A 173 -32.56 0.60 -14.87
CA LYS A 173 -33.80 0.76 -14.07
C LYS A 173 -33.60 0.47 -12.58
N LEU A 174 -32.49 -0.14 -12.19
CA LEU A 174 -32.19 -0.42 -10.79
C LEU A 174 -31.70 0.83 -10.07
N SER A 175 -32.02 0.91 -8.78
CA SER A 175 -31.40 1.88 -7.89
C SER A 175 -29.90 1.57 -7.69
N PRO A 176 -29.06 2.56 -7.34
CA PRO A 176 -27.64 2.32 -7.08
C PRO A 176 -27.37 1.20 -6.06
N ALA A 177 -28.18 1.13 -4.99
CA ALA A 177 -28.06 0.08 -3.98
C ALA A 177 -28.33 -1.33 -4.53
N LEU A 178 -29.31 -1.46 -5.43
CA LEU A 178 -29.62 -2.74 -6.07
C LEU A 178 -28.54 -3.13 -7.10
N ARG A 179 -27.94 -2.16 -7.81
CA ARG A 179 -26.80 -2.42 -8.70
C ARG A 179 -25.59 -2.94 -7.92
N ALA A 180 -25.31 -2.33 -6.77
CA ALA A 180 -24.24 -2.77 -5.88
C ALA A 180 -24.47 -4.20 -5.34
N ASP A 181 -25.69 -4.54 -4.93
CA ASP A 181 -26.01 -5.90 -4.49
C ASP A 181 -25.91 -6.93 -5.62
N VAL A 182 -26.33 -6.58 -6.84
CA VAL A 182 -26.14 -7.43 -8.03
C VAL A 182 -24.65 -7.63 -8.31
N ALA A 183 -23.85 -6.57 -8.27
CA ALA A 183 -22.41 -6.67 -8.50
C ALA A 183 -21.72 -7.56 -7.46
N ARG A 184 -22.06 -7.36 -6.18
CA ARG A 184 -21.51 -8.16 -5.06
C ARG A 184 -21.82 -9.65 -5.21
N ARG A 185 -23.08 -10.02 -5.44
CA ARG A 185 -23.46 -11.42 -5.65
C ARG A 185 -22.79 -12.03 -6.88
N THR A 186 -22.61 -11.22 -7.93
CA THR A 186 -21.92 -11.66 -9.15
C THR A 186 -20.44 -11.92 -8.87
N LEU A 187 -19.79 -11.04 -8.09
CA LEU A 187 -18.41 -11.22 -7.63
C LEU A 187 -18.27 -12.47 -6.75
N ASP A 188 -19.17 -12.70 -5.80
CA ASP A 188 -19.16 -13.88 -4.93
C ASP A 188 -19.30 -15.18 -5.75
N ASN A 189 -20.17 -15.18 -6.77
CA ASN A 189 -20.35 -16.34 -7.66
C ASN A 189 -19.08 -16.63 -8.48
N VAL A 190 -18.46 -15.57 -9.04
CA VAL A 190 -17.19 -15.69 -9.78
C VAL A 190 -16.09 -16.20 -8.86
N ALA A 191 -15.98 -15.67 -7.65
CA ALA A 191 -14.99 -16.10 -6.66
C ALA A 191 -15.18 -17.57 -6.24
N ALA A 192 -16.42 -18.05 -6.20
CA ALA A 192 -16.75 -19.46 -5.95
C ALA A 192 -16.43 -20.40 -7.13
N GLY A 193 -15.75 -19.92 -8.17
CA GLY A 193 -15.38 -20.70 -9.37
C GLY A 193 -16.53 -20.89 -10.36
N ASN A 194 -17.63 -20.14 -10.20
CA ASN A 194 -18.71 -20.08 -11.18
C ASN A 194 -18.52 -18.81 -12.01
N ASP A 195 -17.64 -18.86 -13.01
CA ASP A 195 -17.19 -17.72 -13.83
C ASP A 195 -17.77 -17.70 -15.26
N PRO A 196 -19.10 -17.88 -15.47
CA PRO A 196 -19.63 -17.83 -16.82
C PRO A 196 -19.39 -16.44 -17.42
N VAL A 197 -19.02 -16.41 -18.70
CA VAL A 197 -18.66 -15.20 -19.45
C VAL A 197 -19.66 -14.05 -19.22
N ALA A 198 -20.96 -14.33 -19.17
CA ALA A 198 -21.99 -13.32 -18.94
C ALA A 198 -21.91 -12.64 -17.55
N GLN A 199 -21.51 -13.38 -16.50
CA GLN A 199 -21.32 -12.82 -15.16
C GLN A 199 -20.04 -11.95 -15.11
N MET A 200 -18.97 -12.40 -15.76
CA MET A 200 -17.74 -11.61 -15.89
C MET A 200 -17.98 -10.31 -16.68
N GLN A 201 -18.75 -10.37 -17.76
CA GLN A 201 -19.19 -9.19 -18.54
C GLN A 201 -20.03 -8.22 -17.70
N LEU A 202 -20.98 -8.75 -16.91
CA LEU A 202 -21.82 -7.96 -16.03
C LEU A 202 -21.01 -7.25 -14.95
N LEU A 203 -20.13 -7.98 -14.28
CA LEU A 203 -19.25 -7.44 -13.24
C LEU A 203 -18.31 -6.37 -13.81
N ALA A 204 -17.67 -6.65 -14.95
CA ALA A 204 -16.80 -5.69 -15.64
C ALA A 204 -17.55 -4.41 -16.03
N HIS A 205 -18.78 -4.53 -16.54
CA HIS A 205 -19.61 -3.36 -16.85
C HIS A 205 -19.94 -2.55 -15.59
N LEU A 206 -20.43 -3.19 -14.53
CA LEU A 206 -20.84 -2.50 -13.30
C LEU A 206 -19.65 -1.83 -12.60
N ALA A 207 -18.46 -2.44 -12.63
CA ALA A 207 -17.25 -1.86 -12.07
C ALA A 207 -16.72 -0.65 -12.87
N THR A 208 -17.05 -0.54 -14.16
CA THR A 208 -16.53 0.54 -15.04
C THR A 208 -17.54 1.67 -15.27
N SER A 209 -18.84 1.41 -15.18
CA SER A 209 -19.90 2.38 -15.52
C SER A 209 -20.45 3.17 -14.33
N ASP A 210 -20.27 2.70 -13.09
CA ASP A 210 -20.86 3.30 -11.89
C ASP A 210 -19.84 3.36 -10.72
N LEU A 211 -19.40 4.57 -10.36
CA LEU A 211 -18.36 4.79 -9.35
C LEU A 211 -18.75 4.26 -7.95
N VAL A 212 -20.01 4.44 -7.56
CA VAL A 212 -20.49 3.99 -6.23
C VAL A 212 -20.50 2.46 -6.18
N THR A 213 -20.96 1.83 -7.24
CA THR A 213 -20.96 0.37 -7.37
C THR A 213 -19.54 -0.18 -7.37
N ARG A 214 -18.62 0.44 -8.12
CA ARG A 214 -17.19 0.09 -8.11
C ARG A 214 -16.60 0.15 -6.70
N ASP A 215 -16.82 1.24 -5.98
CA ASP A 215 -16.21 1.43 -4.66
C ASP A 215 -16.76 0.42 -3.63
N ILE A 216 -18.04 0.05 -3.74
CA ILE A 216 -18.65 -1.02 -2.93
C ILE A 216 -18.05 -2.40 -3.26
N ILE A 217 -17.85 -2.71 -4.55
CA ILE A 217 -17.19 -3.97 -4.97
C ILE A 217 -15.77 -4.03 -4.38
N LEU A 218 -15.01 -2.93 -4.48
CA LEU A 218 -13.65 -2.85 -3.94
C LEU A 218 -13.64 -3.03 -2.42
N GLY A 219 -14.52 -2.35 -1.69
CA GLY A 219 -14.66 -2.53 -0.24
C GLY A 219 -15.00 -3.96 0.15
N HIS A 220 -15.97 -4.59 -0.54
CA HIS A 220 -16.37 -5.97 -0.28
C HIS A 220 -15.26 -6.98 -0.54
N ALA A 221 -14.48 -6.78 -1.61
CA ALA A 221 -13.32 -7.64 -1.90
C ALA A 221 -12.23 -7.56 -0.83
N LEU A 222 -12.06 -6.38 -0.21
CA LEU A 222 -11.10 -6.16 0.88
C LEU A 222 -11.58 -6.72 2.22
N ASP A 223 -12.89 -6.72 2.49
CA ASP A 223 -13.45 -7.33 3.71
C ASP A 223 -13.41 -8.87 3.65
N GLY A 224 -13.48 -9.45 2.45
CA GLY A 224 -13.43 -10.90 2.24
C GLY A 224 -12.08 -11.56 2.56
N THR A 225 -10.96 -10.86 2.30
CA THR A 225 -9.60 -11.39 2.54
C THR A 225 -9.26 -11.54 4.03
N ASP A 226 -9.90 -10.76 4.91
CA ASP A 226 -9.75 -10.90 6.37
C ASP A 226 -10.43 -12.16 6.93
N THR A 227 -11.36 -12.76 6.18
CA THR A 227 -12.11 -13.95 6.64
C THR A 227 -11.36 -15.24 6.34
N GLU A 228 -10.69 -15.36 5.19
CA GLU A 228 -9.88 -16.55 4.86
C GLU A 228 -8.63 -16.70 5.75
N ALA A 229 -8.06 -15.59 6.23
CA ALA A 229 -6.97 -15.60 7.21
C ALA A 229 -7.39 -16.16 8.59
N ARG A 230 -8.69 -16.19 8.91
CA ARG A 230 -9.22 -16.71 10.18
C ARG A 230 -9.68 -18.16 10.11
N VAL A 231 -9.85 -18.73 8.92
CA VAL A 231 -10.28 -20.14 8.75
C VAL A 231 -9.08 -21.11 8.73
N ASN A 232 -7.87 -20.61 8.47
CA ASN A 232 -6.64 -21.41 8.44
C ASN A 232 -5.67 -21.14 9.62
N ALA A 233 -6.16 -20.58 10.74
CA ALA A 233 -5.37 -20.31 11.95
C ALA A 233 -5.81 -21.18 13.14
#